data_AF-B8HHK3-F1
#
_entry.id   AF-B8HHK3-F1
#
_cell.length_a   1.000
_cell.length_b   1.000
_cell.length_c   1.000
_cell.angle_alpha   90.00
_cell.angle_beta   90.00
_cell.angle_gamma   90.00
#
_symmetry.space_group_name_H-M   'P 1'
#
loop_
_entity.id
_entity.type
_entity.pdbx_description
1 polymer ?
#
loop_
_entity_poly.entity_id
_entity_poly.type
_entity_poly.pdbx_seq_one_letter_code
_entity_poly.pdbx_strand_id
1 'polypeptide(L)'
;MATRTAAKAAPRNKQASAKRAATAKPKAAPASRKRGAPKTDATKKPAARKPSSKKTATAPAQAPSRTGKASSPRRTPARSSAGKARTSRAPKPKAMEVSYSGRIFRSRLEARWAIFLDLLDVNWDYEPSFYQVGEELFYLPDFYLPDHQLWLEVKGAPYMDTASMAKVLAAVAGPQRIPLREAPYTPSDRLLLGGPFKAQKHGLMPVHTLITPAGPGVAALSSAAFGIEPDGRASLNVLGAPWDTLPATGVKAARRPTPARLQLLLEPEPQLRASTVPERIARAYNGAYRLAFDDQTKTVCDQEVLAAVSRRRSGRPLGLAA
;
A
#
# COMPACT_ATOMS: atom_id res chain seq x y z
N MET A 1 -18.89 -80.07 -8.76
CA MET A 1 -18.15 -79.44 -7.64
C MET A 1 -19.05 -78.32 -7.13
N ALA A 2 -19.66 -78.31 -5.93
CA ALA A 2 -19.18 -78.69 -4.58
C ALA A 2 -18.00 -77.79 -4.14
N THR A 3 -18.01 -77.10 -2.99
CA THR A 3 -18.92 -76.98 -1.82
C THR A 3 -19.23 -75.49 -1.52
N ARG A 4 -20.30 -75.01 -0.86
CA ARG A 4 -21.14 -75.37 0.32
C ARG A 4 -20.52 -75.02 1.70
N THR A 5 -21.21 -74.14 2.45
CA THR A 5 -21.09 -73.85 3.92
C THR A 5 -19.80 -73.15 4.40
N ALA A 6 -19.75 -72.40 5.53
CA ALA A 6 -20.75 -72.08 6.56
C ALA A 6 -20.55 -70.66 7.16
N ALA A 7 -21.45 -70.21 8.05
CA ALA A 7 -21.37 -68.93 8.78
C ALA A 7 -21.43 -69.11 10.32
N LYS A 8 -20.70 -68.25 11.06
CA LYS A 8 -20.73 -67.95 12.52
C LYS A 8 -19.54 -67.02 12.85
N ALA A 9 -19.46 -66.26 13.93
CA ALA A 9 -20.45 -65.54 14.75
C ALA A 9 -19.67 -64.57 15.69
N ALA A 10 -20.30 -63.50 16.18
CA ALA A 10 -19.68 -62.58 17.14
C ALA A 10 -19.74 -63.09 18.60
N PRO A 11 -18.84 -62.63 19.49
CA PRO A 11 -19.27 -62.31 20.84
C PRO A 11 -18.68 -61.03 21.47
N ARG A 12 -19.58 -60.19 21.98
CA ARG A 12 -19.53 -59.45 23.27
C ARG A 12 -18.20 -58.87 23.80
N ASN A 13 -18.06 -57.55 23.67
CA ASN A 13 -17.97 -56.56 24.77
C ASN A 13 -17.68 -57.06 26.22
N LYS A 14 -16.68 -56.47 26.89
CA LYS A 14 -16.61 -56.31 28.35
C LYS A 14 -15.88 -55.03 28.76
N GLN A 15 -16.13 -54.53 29.98
CA GLN A 15 -15.80 -53.19 30.46
C GLN A 15 -14.61 -53.14 31.44
N ALA A 16 -13.88 -52.01 31.45
CA ALA A 16 -13.25 -51.38 32.62
C ALA A 16 -13.02 -49.89 32.24
N SER A 17 -13.34 -48.81 32.98
CA SER A 17 -13.26 -48.46 34.41
C SER A 17 -11.82 -48.45 34.97
N ALA A 18 -11.24 -47.37 35.50
CA ALA A 18 -11.75 -46.01 35.78
C ALA A 18 -10.69 -44.96 35.30
N LYS A 19 -10.39 -43.79 35.91
CA LYS A 19 -10.70 -43.13 37.20
C LYS A 19 -10.54 -41.60 37.06
N ARG A 20 -10.98 -40.81 38.04
CA ARG A 20 -10.82 -39.33 38.09
C ARG A 20 -9.45 -38.89 38.61
N ALA A 21 -8.97 -37.74 38.13
CA ALA A 21 -8.28 -36.72 38.92
C ALA A 21 -8.62 -35.33 38.36
N ALA A 22 -8.67 -34.28 39.18
CA ALA A 22 -9.10 -32.94 38.77
C ALA A 22 -8.49 -31.83 39.65
N THR A 23 -8.66 -30.58 39.19
CA THR A 23 -8.51 -29.31 39.92
C THR A 23 -7.16 -28.98 40.57
N ALA A 24 -6.49 -27.98 40.01
CA ALA A 24 -5.85 -26.92 40.79
C ALA A 24 -6.15 -25.56 40.13
N LYS A 25 -6.63 -24.58 40.91
CA LYS A 25 -6.97 -23.22 40.44
C LYS A 25 -6.55 -22.22 41.54
N PRO A 26 -5.61 -21.31 41.30
CA PRO A 26 -5.27 -20.29 42.28
C PRO A 26 -6.44 -19.32 42.46
N LYS A 27 -6.70 -18.92 43.70
CA LYS A 27 -7.70 -17.91 44.05
C LYS A 27 -7.09 -16.50 43.97
N ALA A 28 -7.94 -15.51 43.73
CA ALA A 28 -7.64 -14.10 43.98
C ALA A 28 -8.35 -13.62 45.27
N ALA A 29 -8.18 -12.32 45.58
CA ALA A 29 -8.82 -11.51 46.63
C ALA A 29 -8.05 -11.41 47.98
N PRO A 30 -8.38 -10.42 48.85
CA PRO A 30 -8.05 -9.01 48.56
C PRO A 30 -7.55 -8.21 49.80
N ALA A 31 -6.94 -7.04 49.55
CA ALA A 31 -6.80 -5.97 50.56
C ALA A 31 -6.76 -4.58 49.90
N SER A 32 -7.11 -3.53 50.64
CA SER A 32 -7.14 -2.14 50.15
C SER A 32 -6.59 -1.16 51.19
N ARG A 33 -6.00 -0.03 50.75
CA ARG A 33 -6.31 1.35 51.24
C ARG A 33 -5.39 2.45 50.70
N LYS A 34 -5.99 3.66 50.56
CA LYS A 34 -5.42 5.03 50.67
C LYS A 34 -4.33 5.41 49.64
N ARG A 35 -4.60 6.36 48.73
CA ARG A 35 -4.52 7.85 48.87
C ARG A 35 -3.07 8.36 49.04
N GLY A 36 -2.56 9.11 48.04
CA GLY A 36 -1.17 9.60 48.04
C GLY A 36 -0.80 10.64 46.97
N ALA A 37 -1.57 11.73 46.85
CA ALA A 37 -1.18 12.98 46.17
C ALA A 37 -1.84 14.15 46.95
N PRO A 38 -1.33 15.41 46.92
CA PRO A 38 -0.34 15.99 46.01
C PRO A 38 0.85 16.71 46.72
N LYS A 39 1.74 17.34 45.93
CA LYS A 39 2.48 18.63 46.12
C LYS A 39 3.36 18.82 44.87
N THR A 40 3.31 19.88 44.06
CA THR A 40 3.50 21.34 44.27
C THR A 40 4.92 21.74 44.67
N ASP A 41 5.76 22.03 43.68
CA ASP A 41 6.50 23.29 43.49
C ASP A 41 7.12 23.26 42.07
N ALA A 42 7.14 24.29 41.23
CA ALA A 42 7.18 25.76 41.39
C ALA A 42 8.56 26.32 41.76
N THR A 43 8.87 27.51 41.24
CA THR A 43 10.21 28.12 41.18
C THR A 43 11.19 27.43 40.21
N LYS A 44 12.18 28.10 39.57
CA LYS A 44 12.48 29.54 39.58
C LYS A 44 13.06 29.99 38.22
N LYS A 45 12.64 31.15 37.74
CA LYS A 45 13.23 31.88 36.60
C LYS A 45 14.17 32.96 37.15
N PRO A 46 15.36 33.15 36.54
CA PRO A 46 15.71 34.47 36.01
C PRO A 46 16.27 34.35 34.56
N ALA A 47 16.10 35.27 33.61
CA ALA A 47 15.75 36.71 33.61
C ALA A 47 16.94 37.70 33.80
N ALA A 48 17.89 37.69 32.86
CA ALA A 48 18.77 38.82 32.52
C ALA A 48 18.99 38.79 30.98
N ARG A 49 18.45 39.74 30.21
CA ARG A 49 18.94 41.12 29.90
C ARG A 49 19.88 41.17 28.68
N LYS A 50 19.41 41.80 27.59
CA LYS A 50 20.26 42.45 26.57
C LYS A 50 20.92 43.70 27.20
N PRO A 51 21.95 44.27 26.54
CA PRO A 51 21.67 45.50 25.80
C PRO A 51 22.21 45.49 24.35
N SER A 52 21.85 46.53 23.60
CA SER A 52 22.25 46.77 22.21
C SER A 52 23.31 47.87 22.10
N SER A 53 24.22 47.76 21.12
CA SER A 53 24.94 48.91 20.54
C SER A 53 24.41 49.22 19.12
N LYS A 54 24.77 50.38 18.56
CA LYS A 54 24.06 51.01 17.43
C LYS A 54 24.98 51.99 16.68
N LYS A 55 24.73 52.22 15.38
CA LYS A 55 25.47 53.14 14.47
C LYS A 55 26.91 52.64 14.12
N THR A 56 27.59 53.14 13.08
CA THR A 56 27.38 54.36 12.26
C THR A 56 27.66 54.10 10.77
N ALA A 57 27.28 55.02 9.89
CA ALA A 57 27.53 54.96 8.45
C ALA A 57 28.21 56.24 7.95
N THR A 58 29.00 56.13 6.88
CA THR A 58 29.44 57.29 6.07
C THR A 58 29.78 56.87 4.63
N ALA A 59 29.41 57.74 3.69
CA ALA A 59 30.05 57.90 2.39
C ALA A 59 30.56 59.35 2.30
N PRO A 60 31.38 59.73 1.32
CA PRO A 60 30.80 60.44 0.17
C PRO A 60 31.47 60.14 -1.19
N ALA A 61 31.00 60.82 -2.25
CA ALA A 61 31.42 60.65 -3.64
C ALA A 61 32.42 61.72 -4.11
N GLN A 62 32.99 61.55 -5.32
CA GLN A 62 32.92 62.57 -6.41
C GLN A 62 33.51 62.05 -7.75
N ALA A 63 33.31 62.82 -8.83
CA ALA A 63 33.81 62.57 -10.19
C ALA A 63 34.16 63.91 -10.89
N PRO A 64 35.02 63.91 -11.92
CA PRO A 64 34.66 64.49 -13.23
C PRO A 64 35.16 63.62 -14.43
N SER A 65 34.49 63.54 -15.60
CA SER A 65 34.36 64.53 -16.70
C SER A 65 35.71 64.90 -17.37
N ARG A 66 35.94 64.91 -18.71
CA ARG A 66 35.15 64.69 -19.96
C ARG A 66 36.05 63.89 -20.97
N THR A 67 35.94 63.79 -22.31
CA THR A 67 35.09 64.34 -23.41
C THR A 67 35.16 63.42 -24.66
N GLY A 68 34.20 63.45 -25.59
CA GLY A 68 34.36 62.89 -26.95
C GLY A 68 33.05 62.73 -27.76
N LYS A 69 33.05 63.07 -29.06
CA LYS A 69 31.91 62.88 -29.99
C LYS A 69 32.25 61.84 -31.08
N ALA A 70 31.31 60.96 -31.42
CA ALA A 70 31.29 60.27 -32.73
C ALA A 70 29.86 59.81 -33.11
N SER A 71 29.62 59.66 -34.41
CA SER A 71 28.35 59.36 -35.08
C SER A 71 27.72 58.00 -34.77
N SER A 72 26.38 57.94 -34.82
CA SER A 72 25.60 56.69 -34.80
C SER A 72 25.25 56.20 -36.21
N PRO A 73 25.35 54.89 -36.50
CA PRO A 73 24.53 54.22 -37.50
C PRO A 73 23.27 53.58 -36.86
N ARG A 74 22.12 53.74 -37.51
CA ARG A 74 20.79 53.38 -37.01
C ARG A 74 20.54 51.86 -37.01
N ARG A 75 20.91 51.14 -35.94
CA ARG A 75 20.49 49.74 -35.75
C ARG A 75 18.99 49.66 -35.44
N THR A 76 18.28 48.77 -36.12
CA THR A 76 16.86 48.48 -35.88
C THR A 76 16.65 47.75 -34.53
N PRO A 77 15.55 48.02 -33.80
CA PRO A 77 15.24 47.29 -32.58
C PRO A 77 14.80 45.86 -32.93
N ALA A 78 15.64 44.88 -32.61
CA ALA A 78 15.29 43.47 -32.74
C ALA A 78 14.11 43.13 -31.80
N ARG A 79 12.97 42.73 -32.40
CA ARG A 79 11.70 42.52 -31.71
C ARG A 79 11.74 41.22 -30.89
N SER A 80 12.31 41.28 -29.68
CA SER A 80 12.58 40.14 -28.80
C SER A 80 11.33 39.55 -28.11
N SER A 81 10.24 39.36 -28.85
CA SER A 81 9.02 38.68 -28.38
C SER A 81 9.19 37.15 -28.36
N ALA A 82 10.28 36.66 -27.74
CA ALA A 82 10.49 35.26 -27.43
C ALA A 82 9.60 34.85 -26.24
N GLY A 83 8.28 34.88 -26.46
CA GLY A 83 7.29 34.45 -25.48
C GLY A 83 7.51 32.97 -25.17
N LYS A 84 8.05 32.67 -23.98
CA LYS A 84 8.17 31.29 -23.49
C LYS A 84 6.77 30.68 -23.47
N ALA A 85 6.49 29.82 -24.44
CA ALA A 85 5.24 29.08 -24.49
C ALA A 85 5.10 28.31 -23.18
N ARG A 86 4.14 28.76 -22.33
CA ARG A 86 3.73 28.02 -21.15
C ARG A 86 3.06 26.76 -21.68
N THR A 87 3.82 25.67 -21.78
CA THR A 87 3.27 24.35 -22.08
C THR A 87 2.20 24.07 -21.04
N SER A 88 0.94 24.13 -21.47
CA SER A 88 -0.21 23.82 -20.64
C SER A 88 -0.10 22.35 -20.28
N ARG A 89 0.44 22.07 -19.08
CA ARG A 89 0.57 20.69 -18.59
C ARG A 89 -0.83 20.09 -18.62
N ALA A 90 -1.05 19.15 -19.54
CA ALA A 90 -2.34 18.53 -19.75
C ALA A 90 -2.95 18.13 -18.40
N PRO A 91 -4.26 18.35 -18.19
CA PRO A 91 -4.88 18.00 -16.93
C PRO A 91 -4.58 16.53 -16.63
N LYS A 92 -4.19 16.23 -15.38
CA LYS A 92 -4.11 14.82 -14.97
C LYS A 92 -5.50 14.21 -15.28
N PRO A 93 -5.59 13.04 -15.93
CA PRO A 93 -6.88 12.40 -16.11
C PRO A 93 -7.54 12.25 -14.73
N LYS A 94 -8.85 12.48 -14.65
CA LYS A 94 -9.57 12.26 -13.40
C LYS A 94 -9.74 10.75 -13.22
N ALA A 95 -9.46 10.23 -12.03
CA ALA A 95 -9.87 8.88 -11.67
C ALA A 95 -11.40 8.78 -11.75
N MET A 96 -11.90 7.76 -12.43
CA MET A 96 -13.34 7.52 -12.57
C MET A 96 -13.82 6.55 -11.51
N GLU A 97 -14.76 7.01 -10.70
CA GLU A 97 -15.42 6.22 -9.67
C GLU A 97 -16.18 5.03 -10.28
N VAL A 98 -16.24 3.90 -9.56
CA VAL A 98 -16.98 2.69 -9.98
C VAL A 98 -17.66 2.05 -8.78
N SER A 99 -18.91 1.62 -8.94
CA SER A 99 -19.63 0.75 -8.00
C SER A 99 -19.34 -0.72 -8.30
N TYR A 100 -18.87 -1.47 -7.30
CA TYR A 100 -18.74 -2.93 -7.33
C TYR A 100 -18.90 -3.53 -5.92
N SER A 101 -19.57 -4.68 -5.82
CA SER A 101 -19.76 -5.44 -4.56
C SER A 101 -20.28 -4.61 -3.37
N GLY A 102 -21.13 -3.61 -3.64
CA GLY A 102 -21.70 -2.70 -2.65
C GLY A 102 -20.81 -1.55 -2.19
N ARG A 103 -19.58 -1.41 -2.72
CA ARG A 103 -18.68 -0.28 -2.45
C ARG A 103 -18.47 0.60 -3.69
N ILE A 104 -18.20 1.88 -3.45
CA ILE A 104 -17.80 2.84 -4.49
C ILE A 104 -16.27 2.99 -4.42
N PHE A 105 -15.58 2.55 -5.45
CA PHE A 105 -14.14 2.72 -5.63
C PHE A 105 -13.84 4.08 -6.25
N ARG A 106 -12.74 4.72 -5.85
CA ARG A 106 -12.29 6.03 -6.37
C ARG A 106 -11.68 5.93 -7.76
N SER A 107 -11.25 4.74 -8.19
CA SER A 107 -10.84 4.49 -9.57
C SER A 107 -11.28 3.13 -10.13
N ARG A 108 -11.46 3.11 -11.46
CA ARG A 108 -11.52 1.89 -12.29
C ARG A 108 -10.39 0.90 -12.01
N LEU A 109 -9.20 1.35 -11.57
CA LEU A 109 -8.09 0.45 -11.28
C LEU A 109 -8.27 -0.26 -9.93
N GLU A 110 -8.72 0.44 -8.89
CA GLU A 110 -9.09 -0.17 -7.61
C GLU A 110 -10.22 -1.19 -7.80
N ALA A 111 -11.24 -0.88 -8.60
CA ALA A 111 -12.32 -1.82 -8.92
C ALA A 111 -11.80 -3.08 -9.63
N ARG A 112 -10.86 -2.96 -10.58
CA ARG A 112 -10.19 -4.13 -11.20
C ARG A 112 -9.44 -4.97 -10.17
N TRP A 113 -8.79 -4.34 -9.20
CA TRP A 113 -8.07 -5.04 -8.12
C TRP A 113 -9.02 -5.75 -7.15
N ALA A 114 -10.13 -5.14 -6.74
CA ALA A 114 -11.15 -5.81 -5.92
C ALA A 114 -11.71 -7.07 -6.62
N ILE A 115 -12.03 -6.95 -7.91
CA ILE A 115 -12.55 -8.07 -8.71
C ILE A 115 -11.48 -9.15 -8.93
N PHE A 116 -10.23 -8.78 -9.15
CA PHE A 116 -9.09 -9.71 -9.21
C PHE A 116 -8.96 -10.52 -7.91
N LEU A 117 -9.09 -9.86 -6.76
CA LEU A 117 -9.01 -10.50 -5.45
C LEU A 117 -10.19 -11.45 -5.20
N ASP A 118 -11.41 -11.10 -5.63
CA ASP A 118 -12.57 -12.01 -5.54
C ASP A 118 -12.48 -13.21 -6.50
N LEU A 119 -11.88 -13.07 -7.68
CA LEU A 119 -11.51 -14.21 -8.53
C LEU A 119 -10.39 -15.07 -7.87
N LEU A 120 -9.52 -14.40 -7.09
CA LEU A 120 -8.58 -14.93 -6.10
C LEU A 120 -9.23 -15.73 -4.94
N ASP A 121 -10.54 -15.55 -4.69
CA ASP A 121 -11.21 -15.87 -3.40
C ASP A 121 -10.55 -15.20 -2.17
N VAL A 122 -9.63 -14.25 -2.38
CA VAL A 122 -8.91 -13.49 -1.35
C VAL A 122 -9.86 -12.49 -0.71
N ASN A 123 -10.00 -12.51 0.61
CA ASN A 123 -10.79 -11.49 1.31
C ASN A 123 -10.05 -10.15 1.26
N TRP A 124 -10.80 -9.05 1.17
CA TRP A 124 -10.26 -7.70 1.09
C TRP A 124 -11.16 -6.70 1.81
N ASP A 125 -10.56 -5.69 2.45
CA ASP A 125 -11.27 -4.56 3.04
C ASP A 125 -10.75 -3.25 2.43
N TYR A 126 -11.65 -2.44 1.86
CA TYR A 126 -11.33 -1.24 1.09
C TYR A 126 -11.43 0.03 1.95
N GLU A 127 -10.39 0.86 1.90
CA GLU A 127 -10.20 2.11 2.65
C GLU A 127 -10.51 2.03 4.17
N PRO A 128 -9.97 1.03 4.90
CA PRO A 128 -10.49 0.66 6.24
C PRO A 128 -10.19 1.68 7.36
N SER A 129 -9.16 2.53 7.23
CA SER A 129 -8.93 3.68 8.12
C SER A 129 -7.80 4.59 7.63
N PHE A 130 -7.77 5.82 8.14
CA PHE A 130 -6.59 6.69 8.04
C PHE A 130 -5.59 6.34 9.15
N TYR A 131 -4.30 6.39 8.82
CA TYR A 131 -3.18 6.17 9.74
C TYR A 131 -2.19 7.33 9.66
N GLN A 132 -1.51 7.61 10.78
CA GLN A 132 -0.31 8.45 10.81
C GLN A 132 0.91 7.54 10.59
N VAL A 133 1.80 7.92 9.68
CA VAL A 133 3.01 7.15 9.31
C VAL A 133 4.31 7.96 9.44
N GLY A 134 4.25 9.04 10.22
CA GLY A 134 5.27 10.05 10.42
C GLY A 134 4.63 11.35 10.94
N GLU A 135 5.42 12.25 11.53
CA GLU A 135 4.94 13.39 12.34
C GLU A 135 3.78 14.15 11.69
N GLU A 136 3.91 14.58 10.43
CA GLU A 136 2.86 15.25 9.65
C GLU A 136 2.36 14.41 8.45
N LEU A 137 2.63 13.09 8.42
CA LEU A 137 2.37 12.23 7.27
C LEU A 137 1.20 11.28 7.51
N PHE A 138 0.02 11.67 7.01
CA PHE A 138 -1.19 10.83 7.06
C PHE A 138 -1.37 10.01 5.78
N TYR A 139 -1.78 8.76 5.92
CA TYR A 139 -1.95 7.78 4.85
C TYR A 139 -3.27 7.01 5.01
N LEU A 140 -4.01 6.87 3.90
CA LEU A 140 -5.14 5.97 3.75
C LEU A 140 -4.73 4.95 2.68
N PRO A 141 -4.40 3.70 3.05
CA PRO A 141 -4.15 2.63 2.10
C PRO A 141 -5.46 2.20 1.43
N ASP A 142 -5.39 1.84 0.14
CA ASP A 142 -6.59 1.49 -0.63
C ASP A 142 -7.22 0.16 -0.14
N PHE A 143 -6.41 -0.88 0.17
CA PHE A 143 -6.91 -2.20 0.60
C PHE A 143 -6.09 -2.86 1.71
N TYR A 144 -6.75 -3.65 2.56
CA TYR A 144 -6.14 -4.66 3.45
C TYR A 144 -6.63 -6.07 3.09
N LEU A 145 -5.74 -7.05 3.12
CA LEU A 145 -5.99 -8.46 2.78
C LEU A 145 -5.70 -9.36 4.01
N PRO A 146 -6.71 -9.74 4.82
CA PRO A 146 -6.51 -10.47 6.08
C PRO A 146 -5.81 -11.81 5.93
N ASP A 147 -6.23 -12.61 4.95
CA ASP A 147 -5.68 -13.95 4.70
C ASP A 147 -4.16 -13.95 4.39
N HIS A 148 -3.61 -12.76 4.10
CA HIS A 148 -2.22 -12.51 3.74
C HIS A 148 -1.48 -11.55 4.72
N GLN A 149 -2.19 -11.01 5.73
CA GLN A 149 -1.73 -9.94 6.64
C GLN A 149 -1.12 -8.73 5.88
N LEU A 150 -1.70 -8.39 4.74
CA LEU A 150 -1.06 -7.59 3.69
C LEU A 150 -1.83 -6.32 3.35
N TRP A 151 -1.13 -5.20 3.31
CA TRP A 151 -1.66 -3.97 2.72
C TRP A 151 -1.44 -3.94 1.20
N LEU A 152 -2.39 -3.37 0.47
CA LEU A 152 -2.32 -3.21 -1.00
C LEU A 152 -2.66 -1.77 -1.37
N GLU A 153 -1.71 -1.10 -2.03
CA GLU A 153 -1.85 0.24 -2.57
C GLU A 153 -1.98 0.16 -4.10
N VAL A 154 -3.11 0.58 -4.64
CA VAL A 154 -3.44 0.55 -6.06
C VAL A 154 -3.18 1.91 -6.71
N LYS A 155 -2.16 2.00 -7.58
CA LYS A 155 -1.79 3.27 -8.24
C LYS A 155 -1.29 3.10 -9.68
N GLY A 156 -1.76 3.98 -10.55
CA GLY A 156 -1.21 4.17 -11.90
C GLY A 156 -0.09 5.23 -11.94
N ALA A 157 0.79 5.15 -12.94
CA ALA A 157 1.97 6.02 -13.08
C ALA A 157 1.70 7.55 -13.02
N PRO A 158 0.54 8.12 -13.43
CA PRO A 158 0.26 9.55 -13.24
C PRO A 158 0.06 10.00 -11.78
N TYR A 159 -0.20 9.07 -10.85
CA TYR A 159 -0.55 9.32 -9.45
C TYR A 159 0.55 8.93 -8.45
N MET A 160 1.50 8.09 -8.86
CA MET A 160 2.68 7.81 -8.04
C MET A 160 3.68 8.97 -8.13
N ASP A 161 3.83 9.74 -7.06
CA ASP A 161 4.78 10.85 -6.94
C ASP A 161 5.57 10.79 -5.62
N THR A 162 6.30 11.87 -5.28
CA THR A 162 7.18 11.88 -4.10
C THR A 162 6.43 11.83 -2.78
N ALA A 163 5.17 12.27 -2.75
CA ALA A 163 4.31 12.13 -1.58
C ALA A 163 3.74 10.70 -1.48
N SER A 164 3.31 10.12 -2.59
CA SER A 164 2.82 8.73 -2.62
C SER A 164 3.93 7.75 -2.23
N MET A 165 5.14 7.89 -2.80
CA MET A 165 6.31 7.07 -2.44
C MET A 165 6.65 7.20 -0.94
N ALA A 166 6.68 8.42 -0.40
CA ALA A 166 7.00 8.63 1.02
C ALA A 166 6.00 7.92 1.95
N LYS A 167 4.71 7.89 1.59
CA LYS A 167 3.67 7.18 2.37
C LYS A 167 3.85 5.66 2.33
N VAL A 168 3.92 5.05 1.14
CA VAL A 168 3.97 3.58 1.02
C VAL A 168 5.23 2.97 1.63
N LEU A 169 6.36 3.69 1.59
CA LEU A 169 7.61 3.26 2.23
C LEU A 169 7.51 3.40 3.75
N ALA A 170 7.07 4.56 4.25
CA ALA A 170 6.97 4.81 5.69
C ALA A 170 5.93 3.90 6.37
N ALA A 171 4.84 3.57 5.67
CA ALA A 171 3.79 2.69 6.16
C ALA A 171 4.29 1.33 6.64
N VAL A 172 5.32 0.74 6.01
CA VAL A 172 5.82 -0.61 6.38
C VAL A 172 7.28 -0.68 6.78
N ALA A 173 8.06 0.41 6.65
CA ALA A 173 9.45 0.46 7.09
C ALA A 173 9.87 1.78 7.77
N GLY A 174 8.92 2.71 7.98
CA GLY A 174 9.16 4.00 8.62
C GLY A 174 9.07 3.98 10.15
N PRO A 175 9.14 5.16 10.80
CA PRO A 175 9.15 5.28 12.26
C PRO A 175 7.81 4.89 12.90
N GLN A 176 6.71 5.09 12.18
CA GLN A 176 5.35 4.73 12.61
C GLN A 176 4.72 3.87 11.51
N ARG A 177 4.88 2.56 11.62
CA ARG A 177 4.30 1.61 10.64
C ARG A 177 2.80 1.44 10.88
N ILE A 178 2.03 1.25 9.81
CA ILE A 178 0.60 0.95 9.92
C ILE A 178 0.39 -0.45 10.55
N PRO A 179 -0.62 -0.64 11.41
CA PRO A 179 -0.86 -1.92 12.07
C PRO A 179 -1.47 -2.94 11.10
N LEU A 180 -1.60 -4.19 11.54
CA LEU A 180 -2.59 -5.12 10.99
C LEU A 180 -4.02 -4.65 11.33
N ARG A 181 -5.01 -5.03 10.52
CA ARG A 181 -6.44 -4.71 10.77
C ARG A 181 -7.15 -5.63 11.76
N GLU A 182 -6.47 -6.69 12.18
CA GLU A 182 -6.96 -7.72 13.11
C GLU A 182 -5.98 -7.93 14.26
N ALA A 183 -6.44 -8.57 15.34
CA ALA A 183 -5.58 -8.90 16.48
C ALA A 183 -4.39 -9.76 16.01
N PRO A 184 -3.15 -9.47 16.46
CA PRO A 184 -2.77 -8.61 17.59
C PRO A 184 -2.59 -7.11 17.26
N TYR A 185 -3.01 -6.61 16.10
CA TYR A 185 -2.83 -5.21 15.65
C TYR A 185 -1.37 -4.75 15.63
N THR A 186 -0.43 -5.68 15.50
CA THR A 186 1.01 -5.40 15.41
C THR A 186 1.38 -4.58 14.18
N PRO A 187 2.48 -3.81 14.21
CA PRO A 187 3.04 -3.14 13.04
C PRO A 187 3.23 -4.08 11.84
N SER A 188 2.60 -3.78 10.70
CA SER A 188 2.74 -4.55 9.47
C SER A 188 4.13 -4.40 8.86
N ASP A 189 4.60 -5.46 8.20
CA ASP A 189 5.90 -5.58 7.55
C ASP A 189 5.79 -5.68 6.01
N ARG A 190 4.59 -5.52 5.43
CA ARG A 190 4.36 -5.83 4.01
C ARG A 190 3.27 -4.98 3.35
N LEU A 191 3.61 -4.37 2.22
CA LEU A 191 2.69 -3.60 1.37
C LEU A 191 2.96 -3.91 -0.11
N LEU A 192 1.93 -4.32 -0.84
CA LEU A 192 1.98 -4.61 -2.27
C LEU A 192 1.59 -3.37 -3.08
N LEU A 193 2.34 -3.05 -4.13
CA LEU A 193 1.94 -2.04 -5.12
C LEU A 193 1.15 -2.72 -6.25
N GLY A 194 -0.14 -2.40 -6.34
CA GLY A 194 -1.03 -2.86 -7.40
C GLY A 194 -1.10 -1.86 -8.55
N GLY A 195 -0.39 -2.13 -9.64
CA GLY A 195 -0.45 -1.28 -10.83
C GLY A 195 -1.48 -1.71 -11.88
N PRO A 196 -1.41 -1.14 -13.09
CA PRO A 196 -2.22 -1.51 -14.25
C PRO A 196 -2.12 -3.00 -14.63
N PHE A 197 -3.27 -3.63 -14.84
CA PHE A 197 -3.34 -4.99 -15.40
C PHE A 197 -2.88 -4.99 -16.87
N LYS A 198 -2.16 -6.05 -17.26
CA LYS A 198 -1.79 -6.40 -18.64
C LYS A 198 -2.40 -7.76 -19.00
N ALA A 199 -2.62 -8.04 -20.28
CA ALA A 199 -3.05 -9.36 -20.75
C ALA A 199 -2.04 -10.44 -20.30
N GLN A 200 -2.53 -11.55 -19.75
CA GLN A 200 -1.66 -12.65 -19.34
C GLN A 200 -1.16 -13.40 -20.58
N LYS A 201 0.15 -13.67 -20.63
CA LYS A 201 0.82 -14.37 -21.73
C LYS A 201 1.28 -15.75 -21.26
N HIS A 202 1.09 -16.78 -22.09
CA HIS A 202 1.50 -18.14 -21.74
C HIS A 202 2.98 -18.21 -21.30
N GLY A 203 3.27 -18.96 -20.22
CA GLY A 203 4.61 -19.09 -19.62
C GLY A 203 5.13 -17.88 -18.82
N LEU A 204 4.43 -16.74 -18.83
CA LEU A 204 4.85 -15.51 -18.14
C LEU A 204 3.97 -15.23 -16.91
N MET A 205 4.59 -15.36 -15.73
CA MET A 205 3.97 -15.06 -14.43
C MET A 205 3.97 -13.54 -14.18
N PRO A 206 2.80 -12.89 -14.00
CA PRO A 206 2.74 -11.48 -13.63
C PRO A 206 3.38 -11.24 -12.25
N VAL A 207 4.11 -10.13 -12.14
CA VAL A 207 4.86 -9.72 -10.95
C VAL A 207 4.35 -8.37 -10.47
N HIS A 208 4.48 -8.11 -9.17
CA HIS A 208 4.20 -6.84 -8.51
C HIS A 208 5.37 -6.46 -7.59
N THR A 209 5.46 -5.19 -7.20
CA THR A 209 6.43 -4.74 -6.20
C THR A 209 5.88 -4.95 -4.80
N LEU A 210 6.55 -5.78 -4.00
CA LEU A 210 6.33 -5.86 -2.56
C LEU A 210 7.34 -4.96 -1.83
N ILE A 211 6.84 -4.17 -0.89
CA ILE A 211 7.62 -3.33 0.02
C ILE A 211 7.67 -4.01 1.39
N THR A 212 8.87 -4.19 1.96
CA THR A 212 9.09 -4.76 3.30
C THR A 212 10.18 -3.99 4.06
N PRO A 213 10.32 -4.12 5.39
CA PRO A 213 11.52 -3.69 6.11
C PRO A 213 12.81 -4.31 5.53
N ALA A 214 13.87 -3.51 5.46
CA ALA A 214 15.26 -3.95 5.27
C ALA A 214 16.17 -3.55 6.45
N GLY A 215 15.70 -2.65 7.32
CA GLY A 215 16.41 -2.14 8.48
C GLY A 215 15.68 -0.93 9.09
N PRO A 216 16.21 -0.32 10.16
CA PRO A 216 15.61 0.87 10.77
C PRO A 216 15.49 2.02 9.77
N GLY A 217 14.25 2.38 9.38
CA GLY A 217 13.99 3.44 8.41
C GLY A 217 14.36 3.11 6.96
N VAL A 218 14.55 1.82 6.60
CA VAL A 218 14.89 1.38 5.23
C VAL A 218 13.90 0.32 4.76
N ALA A 219 13.31 0.54 3.59
CA ALA A 219 12.47 -0.42 2.88
C ALA A 219 13.29 -1.20 1.83
N ALA A 220 13.05 -2.51 1.73
CA ALA A 220 13.37 -3.31 0.56
C ALA A 220 12.23 -3.24 -0.46
N LEU A 221 12.58 -3.27 -1.74
CA LEU A 221 11.65 -3.48 -2.85
C LEU A 221 11.96 -4.83 -3.50
N SER A 222 10.98 -5.74 -3.44
CA SER A 222 11.12 -7.12 -3.91
C SER A 222 10.09 -7.42 -5.00
N SER A 223 10.44 -8.33 -5.91
CA SER A 223 9.48 -8.92 -6.84
C SER A 223 8.57 -9.89 -6.08
N ALA A 224 7.26 -9.86 -6.30
CA ALA A 224 6.32 -10.83 -5.75
C ALA A 224 5.28 -11.26 -6.80
N ALA A 225 4.79 -12.49 -6.74
CA ALA A 225 3.69 -12.97 -7.58
C ALA A 225 2.68 -13.80 -6.80
N PHE A 226 1.43 -13.73 -7.22
CA PHE A 226 0.37 -14.57 -6.67
C PHE A 226 0.56 -16.03 -7.09
N GLY A 227 0.43 -16.94 -6.13
CA GLY A 227 0.43 -18.39 -6.32
C GLY A 227 -0.89 -19.02 -5.86
N ILE A 228 -1.00 -20.34 -6.01
CA ILE A 228 -2.06 -21.17 -5.43
C ILE A 228 -1.38 -22.27 -4.63
N GLU A 229 -1.73 -22.40 -3.36
CA GLU A 229 -1.21 -23.43 -2.46
C GLU A 229 -1.84 -24.81 -2.74
N PRO A 230 -1.25 -25.91 -2.23
CA PRO A 230 -1.81 -27.25 -2.41
C PRO A 230 -3.23 -27.44 -1.82
N ASP A 231 -3.65 -26.58 -0.88
CA ASP A 231 -5.01 -26.55 -0.33
C ASP A 231 -6.00 -25.69 -1.14
N GLY A 232 -5.54 -25.09 -2.24
CA GLY A 232 -6.34 -24.26 -3.14
C GLY A 232 -6.46 -22.79 -2.73
N ARG A 233 -5.90 -22.36 -1.60
CA ARG A 233 -5.85 -20.92 -1.24
C ARG A 233 -4.87 -20.17 -2.14
N ALA A 234 -5.14 -18.88 -2.37
CA ALA A 234 -4.17 -18.01 -2.99
C ALA A 234 -3.07 -17.62 -1.99
N SER A 235 -1.85 -17.44 -2.49
CA SER A 235 -0.69 -16.96 -1.72
C SER A 235 0.05 -15.86 -2.46
N LEU A 236 0.92 -15.12 -1.76
CA LEU A 236 1.85 -14.16 -2.38
C LEU A 236 3.29 -14.59 -2.11
N ASN A 237 4.02 -14.91 -3.19
CA ASN A 237 5.36 -15.47 -3.12
C ASN A 237 6.41 -14.43 -3.52
N VAL A 238 7.42 -14.22 -2.66
CA VAL A 238 8.55 -13.33 -2.92
C VAL A 238 9.55 -14.03 -3.86
N LEU A 239 10.03 -13.31 -4.87
CA LEU A 239 10.76 -13.88 -6.01
C LEU A 239 12.22 -13.39 -6.04
N GLY A 240 13.08 -14.12 -5.33
CA GLY A 240 14.50 -13.80 -5.20
C GLY A 240 14.77 -12.74 -4.13
N ALA A 241 15.95 -12.11 -4.22
CA ALA A 241 16.34 -11.02 -3.33
C ALA A 241 15.63 -9.70 -3.69
N PRO A 242 15.60 -8.71 -2.78
CA PRO A 242 15.21 -7.34 -3.12
C PRO A 242 16.02 -6.81 -4.30
N TRP A 243 15.34 -6.15 -5.24
CA TRP A 243 15.97 -5.54 -6.42
C TRP A 243 16.39 -4.08 -6.19
N ASP A 244 15.92 -3.45 -5.11
CA ASP A 244 16.36 -2.12 -4.66
C ASP A 244 16.04 -1.90 -3.16
N THR A 245 16.60 -0.85 -2.57
CA THR A 245 16.28 -0.38 -1.21
C THR A 245 16.07 1.13 -1.18
N LEU A 246 15.20 1.62 -0.29
CA LEU A 246 14.86 3.04 -0.19
C LEU A 246 14.76 3.52 1.27
N PRO A 247 15.16 4.77 1.57
CA PRO A 247 14.81 5.42 2.83
C PRO A 247 13.28 5.51 3.00
N ALA A 248 12.80 5.01 4.14
CA ALA A 248 11.39 4.95 4.52
C ALA A 248 11.01 6.02 5.57
N THR A 249 11.76 7.13 5.62
CA THR A 249 11.67 8.16 6.68
C THR A 249 10.39 9.00 6.67
N GLY A 250 9.48 8.79 5.71
CA GLY A 250 8.32 9.65 5.46
C GLY A 250 8.67 11.00 4.81
N VAL A 251 9.96 11.34 4.65
CA VAL A 251 10.39 12.56 3.99
C VAL A 251 10.23 12.43 2.47
N LYS A 252 9.58 13.41 1.84
CA LYS A 252 9.38 13.46 0.39
C LYS A 252 10.73 13.64 -0.32
N ALA A 253 11.06 12.74 -1.23
CA ALA A 253 12.25 12.87 -2.08
C ALA A 253 12.21 14.17 -2.90
N ALA A 254 13.37 14.81 -3.11
CA ALA A 254 13.49 16.08 -3.83
C ALA A 254 13.19 15.98 -5.34
N ARG A 255 13.12 14.77 -5.90
CA ARG A 255 12.80 14.50 -7.31
C ARG A 255 11.77 13.38 -7.41
N ARG A 256 10.84 13.50 -8.36
CA ARG A 256 9.88 12.44 -8.70
C ARG A 256 10.61 11.21 -9.24
N PRO A 257 10.14 9.97 -8.97
CA PRO A 257 10.56 8.79 -9.70
C PRO A 257 10.54 9.02 -11.22
N THR A 258 11.56 8.53 -11.92
CA THR A 258 11.64 8.58 -13.39
C THR A 258 10.58 7.67 -14.03
N PRO A 259 10.21 7.87 -15.31
CA PRO A 259 9.27 6.98 -16.01
C PRO A 259 9.69 5.51 -15.95
N ALA A 260 10.97 5.21 -16.17
CA ALA A 260 11.50 3.84 -16.05
C ALA A 260 11.37 3.27 -14.62
N ARG A 261 11.56 4.09 -13.57
CA ARG A 261 11.34 3.66 -12.19
C ARG A 261 9.86 3.45 -11.86
N LEU A 262 8.97 4.25 -12.45
CA LEU A 262 7.51 4.04 -12.33
C LEU A 262 7.05 2.77 -13.05
N GLN A 263 7.63 2.45 -14.22
CA GLN A 263 7.42 1.18 -14.91
C GLN A 263 7.81 0.01 -14.00
N LEU A 264 9.04 0.02 -13.45
CA LEU A 264 9.52 -1.04 -12.56
C LEU A 264 8.69 -1.19 -11.27
N LEU A 265 8.23 -0.07 -10.68
CA LEU A 265 7.44 -0.09 -9.45
C LEU A 265 6.02 -0.65 -9.62
N LEU A 266 5.34 -0.27 -10.70
CA LEU A 266 3.89 -0.49 -10.87
C LEU A 266 3.56 -1.56 -11.92
N GLU A 267 4.45 -1.76 -12.89
CA GLU A 267 4.26 -2.66 -14.02
C GLU A 267 5.56 -3.42 -14.34
N PRO A 268 6.19 -4.08 -13.34
CA PRO A 268 7.43 -4.83 -13.56
C PRO A 268 7.22 -5.92 -14.60
N GLU A 269 8.28 -6.26 -15.33
CA GLU A 269 8.21 -7.28 -16.37
C GLU A 269 7.91 -8.67 -15.77
N PRO A 270 7.01 -9.45 -16.39
CA PRO A 270 6.59 -10.74 -15.86
C PRO A 270 7.73 -11.76 -15.96
N GLN A 271 7.88 -12.61 -14.94
CA GLN A 271 8.92 -13.62 -14.92
C GLN A 271 8.52 -14.86 -15.73
N LEU A 272 9.46 -15.38 -16.51
CA LEU A 272 9.37 -16.73 -17.06
C LEU A 272 9.25 -17.76 -15.92
N ARG A 273 8.42 -18.78 -16.12
CA ARG A 273 8.34 -19.96 -15.27
C ARG A 273 8.59 -21.22 -16.10
N ALA A 274 9.27 -22.19 -15.49
CA ALA A 274 9.46 -23.52 -16.09
C ALA A 274 8.16 -24.34 -16.07
N SER A 275 7.31 -24.11 -15.06
CA SER A 275 5.92 -24.58 -15.02
C SER A 275 4.98 -23.55 -15.65
N THR A 276 3.80 -24.00 -16.08
CA THR A 276 2.72 -23.09 -16.50
C THR A 276 2.23 -22.24 -15.33
N VAL A 277 1.76 -21.02 -15.62
CA VAL A 277 1.05 -20.19 -14.64
C VAL A 277 -0.25 -20.91 -14.25
N PRO A 278 -0.59 -21.07 -12.96
CA PRO A 278 -1.79 -21.78 -12.54
C PRO A 278 -3.03 -21.19 -13.22
N GLU A 279 -3.92 -22.03 -13.76
CA GLU A 279 -4.98 -21.56 -14.65
C GLU A 279 -5.88 -20.51 -13.99
N ARG A 280 -6.21 -20.69 -12.71
CA ARG A 280 -6.96 -19.72 -11.90
C ARG A 280 -6.30 -18.34 -11.83
N ILE A 281 -4.98 -18.30 -11.71
CA ILE A 281 -4.20 -17.06 -11.73
C ILE A 281 -4.34 -16.39 -13.10
N ALA A 282 -4.13 -17.15 -14.19
CA ALA A 282 -4.25 -16.61 -15.55
C ALA A 282 -5.67 -16.13 -15.88
N ARG A 283 -6.71 -16.87 -15.49
CA ARG A 283 -8.13 -16.48 -15.61
C ARG A 283 -8.42 -15.19 -14.84
N ALA A 284 -7.92 -15.04 -13.61
CA ALA A 284 -8.12 -13.82 -12.82
C ALA A 284 -7.44 -12.59 -13.43
N TYR A 285 -6.18 -12.71 -13.89
CA TYR A 285 -5.50 -11.62 -14.59
C TYR A 285 -6.22 -11.23 -15.88
N ASN A 286 -6.63 -12.20 -16.70
CA ASN A 286 -7.33 -11.93 -17.96
C ASN A 286 -8.73 -11.33 -17.73
N GLY A 287 -9.46 -11.78 -16.70
CA GLY A 287 -10.69 -11.13 -16.23
C GLY A 287 -10.44 -9.67 -15.83
N ALA A 288 -9.54 -9.43 -14.88
CA ALA A 288 -9.20 -8.10 -14.38
C ALA A 288 -8.65 -7.15 -15.46
N TYR A 289 -8.01 -7.69 -16.51
CA TYR A 289 -7.57 -6.95 -17.70
C TYR A 289 -8.72 -6.62 -18.66
N ARG A 290 -9.63 -7.56 -18.97
CA ARG A 290 -10.70 -7.33 -19.96
C ARG A 290 -11.89 -6.51 -19.43
N LEU A 291 -12.04 -6.38 -18.11
CA LEU A 291 -13.16 -5.69 -17.45
C LEU A 291 -13.57 -4.38 -18.17
N ALA A 292 -14.81 -4.38 -18.66
CA ALA A 292 -15.49 -3.19 -19.15
C ALA A 292 -16.29 -2.51 -18.02
N PHE A 293 -16.45 -1.19 -18.13
CA PHE A 293 -17.24 -0.37 -17.22
C PHE A 293 -18.16 0.54 -18.03
N ASP A 294 -19.33 0.84 -17.48
CA ASP A 294 -20.22 1.86 -18.01
C ASP A 294 -19.86 3.22 -17.40
N ASP A 295 -19.69 4.22 -18.25
CA ASP A 295 -19.40 5.60 -17.88
C ASP A 295 -20.64 6.32 -17.30
N GLN A 296 -21.86 5.87 -17.65
CA GLN A 296 -23.13 6.46 -17.21
C GLN A 296 -23.56 5.95 -15.83
N THR A 297 -23.75 4.64 -15.66
CA THR A 297 -24.13 4.04 -14.36
C THR A 297 -22.96 3.90 -13.38
N LYS A 298 -21.71 4.07 -13.84
CA LYS A 298 -20.47 3.79 -13.09
C LYS A 298 -20.37 2.33 -12.61
N THR A 299 -20.95 1.36 -13.32
CA THR A 299 -20.93 -0.06 -12.94
C THR A 299 -19.93 -0.90 -13.76
N VAL A 300 -19.73 -2.14 -13.34
CA VAL A 300 -19.03 -3.20 -14.10
C VAL A 300 -19.97 -3.80 -15.14
N CYS A 301 -19.50 -4.01 -16.37
CA CYS A 301 -20.33 -4.54 -17.47
C CYS A 301 -20.02 -6.00 -17.86
N ASP A 302 -19.00 -6.61 -17.28
CA ASP A 302 -18.58 -7.98 -17.61
C ASP A 302 -19.44 -9.02 -16.88
N GLN A 303 -20.53 -9.46 -17.51
CA GLN A 303 -21.50 -10.39 -16.92
C GLN A 303 -20.90 -11.77 -16.60
N GLU A 304 -19.86 -12.22 -17.31
CA GLU A 304 -19.22 -13.50 -17.03
C GLU A 304 -18.36 -13.41 -15.76
N VAL A 305 -17.56 -12.33 -15.63
CA VAL A 305 -16.79 -12.07 -14.41
C VAL A 305 -17.73 -11.81 -13.23
N LEU A 306 -18.81 -11.05 -13.42
CA LEU A 306 -19.83 -10.84 -12.38
C LEU A 306 -20.54 -12.14 -11.98
N ALA A 307 -20.84 -13.04 -12.93
CA ALA A 307 -21.39 -14.35 -12.62
C ALA A 307 -20.40 -15.23 -11.83
N ALA A 308 -19.11 -15.21 -12.19
CA ALA A 308 -18.06 -15.93 -11.48
C ALA A 308 -17.91 -15.47 -10.01
N VAL A 309 -17.95 -14.16 -9.76
CA VAL A 309 -17.87 -13.59 -8.39
C VAL A 309 -19.23 -13.43 -7.70
N SER A 310 -20.36 -13.77 -8.35
CA SER A 310 -21.73 -13.51 -7.84
C SER A 310 -22.02 -14.09 -6.44
N ARG A 311 -21.34 -15.18 -6.08
CA ARG A 311 -21.45 -15.85 -4.77
C ARG A 311 -20.50 -15.27 -3.71
N ARG A 312 -19.54 -14.42 -4.09
CA ARG A 312 -18.70 -13.63 -3.19
C ARG A 312 -19.48 -12.40 -2.72
N ARG A 313 -20.16 -12.51 -1.58
CA ARG A 313 -20.74 -11.34 -0.92
C ARG A 313 -19.63 -10.44 -0.40
N SER A 314 -19.47 -9.26 -1.03
CA SER A 314 -18.84 -8.05 -0.49
C SER A 314 -17.56 -8.27 0.31
N GLY A 315 -16.40 -8.03 -0.31
CA GLY A 315 -15.06 -8.11 0.30
C GLY A 315 -15.08 -7.74 1.78
N ARG A 316 -14.86 -8.76 2.62
CA ARG A 316 -15.28 -8.77 4.02
C ARG A 316 -14.66 -7.60 4.78
N PRO A 317 -15.45 -6.63 5.25
CA PRO A 317 -14.92 -5.59 6.12
C PRO A 317 -14.38 -6.22 7.40
N LEU A 318 -13.16 -5.85 7.82
CA LEU A 318 -12.69 -6.16 9.16
C LEU A 318 -13.26 -5.11 10.13
N GLY A 319 -14.54 -5.26 10.41
CA GLY A 319 -15.31 -4.40 11.31
C GLY A 319 -16.30 -5.21 12.13
N LEU A 320 -15.84 -5.73 13.27
CA LEU A 320 -16.55 -6.47 14.33
C LEU A 320 -17.46 -7.63 13.88
N ALA A 321 -17.20 -8.81 14.44
CA ALA A 321 -18.20 -9.88 14.42
C ALA A 321 -19.49 -9.41 15.14
N ALA A 322 -20.64 -9.76 14.55
CA ALA A 322 -21.97 -9.53 15.12
C ALA A 322 -22.28 -10.51 16.26
#